data_AF-A0A4R8BWY2-F1
#
_entry.id   AF-A0A4R8BWY2-F1
#
_cell.length_a   1.000
_cell.length_b   1.000
_cell.length_c   1.000
_cell.angle_alpha   90.00
_cell.angle_beta   90.00
_cell.angle_gamma   90.00
#
_symmetry.space_group_name_H-M   'P 1'
#
loop_
_entity.id
_entity.type
_entity.pdbx_description
1 polymer ?
#
loop_
_entity_poly.entity_id
_entity_poly.type
_entity_poly.pdbx_seq_one_letter_code
_entity_poly.pdbx_strand_id
1 'polypeptide(L)'
;MKTLDRPLDDDDRAMADLAEVRDWRRLGGPQTGATGPDPVRRLIRRVKSATNWKPWPITRRTVIDDQLDGWGFLTRRKTELAVYDDQVLPHSPFSGWVAFAIERSDIDAAIAGLDEHWPAKFDLACRHWGQPAYVGIDSKTGFVDDWSPGAGADRRHLAVWTPPGAEIHLYSNKPTARPLSVSVGINYTVYLNEEGT
;
A
#
# COMPACT_ATOMS: atom_id res chain seq x y z
N MET A 1 18.99 13.99 -9.94
CA MET A 1 17.99 12.90 -9.79
C MET A 1 18.06 11.89 -10.93
N LYS A 2 17.70 10.63 -10.66
CA LYS A 2 17.43 9.57 -11.65
C LYS A 2 15.95 9.17 -11.59
N THR A 3 15.40 8.74 -12.72
CA THR A 3 14.02 8.25 -12.81
C THR A 3 13.97 6.84 -13.40
N LEU A 4 12.94 6.11 -13.03
CA LEU A 4 12.51 4.90 -13.72
C LEU A 4 11.03 5.04 -13.97
N ASP A 5 10.62 4.76 -15.20
CA ASP A 5 9.21 4.66 -15.58
C ASP A 5 8.99 3.28 -16.17
N ARG A 6 8.12 2.51 -15.53
CA ARG A 6 7.91 1.09 -15.84
C ARG A 6 6.44 0.81 -16.07
N PRO A 7 6.11 -0.22 -16.86
CA PRO A 7 4.73 -0.62 -17.07
C PRO A 7 3.95 -0.81 -15.76
N LEU A 8 2.67 -0.50 -15.81
CA LEU A 8 1.75 -0.65 -14.67
C LEU A 8 1.22 -2.10 -14.54
N ASP A 9 1.78 -3.07 -15.25
CA ASP A 9 1.28 -4.46 -15.25
C ASP A 9 1.35 -5.11 -13.86
N ASP A 10 2.38 -4.79 -13.07
CA ASP A 10 2.52 -5.27 -11.70
C ASP A 10 1.44 -4.65 -10.80
N ASP A 11 1.20 -3.35 -10.94
CA ASP A 11 0.10 -2.66 -10.25
C ASP A 11 -1.27 -3.18 -10.68
N ASP A 12 -1.51 -3.41 -11.97
CA ASP A 12 -2.78 -3.93 -12.47
C ASP A 12 -3.10 -5.30 -11.87
N ARG A 13 -2.12 -6.20 -11.83
CA ARG A 13 -2.28 -7.53 -11.21
C ARG A 13 -2.54 -7.41 -9.71
N ALA A 14 -1.77 -6.59 -9.00
CA ALA A 14 -1.91 -6.41 -7.57
C ALA A 14 -3.25 -5.77 -7.20
N MET A 15 -3.65 -4.70 -7.88
CA MET A 15 -4.94 -4.04 -7.66
C MET A 15 -6.12 -4.98 -7.94
N ALA A 16 -6.01 -5.82 -8.98
CA ALA A 16 -7.00 -6.86 -9.27
C ALA A 16 -7.08 -7.93 -8.17
N ASP A 17 -5.96 -8.35 -7.59
CA ASP A 17 -5.96 -9.31 -6.47
C ASP A 17 -6.56 -8.72 -5.19
N LEU A 18 -6.28 -7.44 -4.90
CA LEU A 18 -6.89 -6.74 -3.75
C LEU A 18 -8.41 -6.59 -3.96
N ALA A 19 -8.86 -6.32 -5.18
CA ALA A 19 -10.28 -6.20 -5.52
C ALA A 19 -11.09 -7.51 -5.33
N GLU A 20 -10.43 -8.67 -5.28
CA GLU A 20 -11.09 -9.95 -4.99
C GLU A 20 -11.53 -10.07 -3.52
N VAL A 21 -10.92 -9.30 -2.61
CA VAL A 21 -11.30 -9.28 -1.20
C VAL A 21 -12.50 -8.34 -1.02
N ARG A 22 -13.70 -8.93 -0.94
CA ARG A 22 -14.96 -8.19 -0.79
C ARG A 22 -15.25 -7.73 0.64
N ASP A 23 -14.67 -8.43 1.62
CA ASP A 23 -14.89 -8.17 3.05
C ASP A 23 -13.56 -8.34 3.79
N TRP A 24 -12.91 -7.22 4.08
CA TRP A 24 -11.60 -7.17 4.73
C TRP A 24 -11.66 -7.48 6.23
N ARG A 25 -12.87 -7.49 6.81
CA ARG A 25 -13.06 -7.83 8.23
C ARG A 25 -12.65 -9.25 8.59
N ARG A 26 -12.51 -10.10 7.57
CA ARG A 26 -12.05 -11.49 7.72
C ARG A 26 -10.53 -11.60 7.74
N LEU A 27 -9.80 -10.56 7.35
CA LEU A 27 -8.34 -10.54 7.26
C LEU A 27 -7.72 -9.82 8.44
N GLY A 28 -8.36 -8.78 8.97
CA GLY A 28 -7.88 -8.12 10.18
C GLY A 28 -8.05 -9.00 11.41
N GLY A 29 -7.27 -8.67 12.44
CA GLY A 29 -7.30 -9.35 13.72
C GLY A 29 -6.91 -8.38 14.83
N PRO A 30 -6.93 -8.84 16.08
CA PRO A 30 -6.70 -7.96 17.20
C PRO A 30 -5.30 -7.33 17.09
N GLN A 31 -5.24 -6.00 17.05
CA GLN A 31 -4.02 -5.19 16.95
C GLN A 31 -3.23 -5.24 18.27
N THR A 32 -2.75 -6.43 18.61
CA THR A 32 -2.09 -6.71 19.90
C THR A 32 -0.64 -6.23 19.97
N GLY A 33 -0.03 -5.91 18.83
CA GLY A 33 1.40 -5.63 18.72
C GLY A 33 2.29 -6.85 19.05
N ALA A 34 1.71 -8.06 19.10
CA ALA A 34 2.43 -9.27 19.48
C ALA A 34 3.26 -9.81 18.32
N THR A 35 4.53 -10.11 18.58
CA THR A 35 5.44 -10.71 17.61
C THR A 35 5.65 -12.21 17.88
N GLY A 36 6.17 -12.91 16.87
CA GLY A 36 6.68 -14.26 16.99
C GLY A 36 5.79 -15.37 16.41
N PRO A 37 6.15 -16.64 16.64
CA PRO A 37 5.57 -17.77 15.93
C PRO A 37 4.05 -17.90 16.06
N ASP A 38 3.50 -17.64 17.24
CA ASP A 38 2.08 -17.88 17.50
C ASP A 38 1.16 -16.80 16.89
N PRO A 39 1.43 -15.48 17.07
CA PRO A 39 0.74 -14.43 16.32
C PRO A 39 0.79 -14.67 14.80
N VAL A 40 1.98 -14.92 14.25
CA VAL A 40 2.16 -15.13 12.80
C VAL A 40 1.38 -16.38 12.32
N ARG A 41 1.37 -17.49 13.06
CA ARG A 41 0.56 -18.67 12.68
C ARG A 41 -0.94 -18.41 12.75
N ARG A 42 -1.40 -17.53 13.65
CA ARG A 42 -2.82 -17.10 13.69
C ARG A 42 -3.14 -16.25 12.46
N LEU A 43 -2.30 -15.27 12.14
CA LEU A 43 -2.40 -14.45 10.94
C LEU A 43 -2.48 -15.34 9.67
N ILE A 44 -1.53 -16.27 9.50
CA ILE A 44 -1.50 -17.20 8.36
C ILE A 44 -2.80 -17.99 8.23
N ARG A 45 -3.32 -18.53 9.33
CA ARG A 45 -4.57 -19.30 9.29
C ARG A 45 -5.76 -18.42 8.89
N ARG A 46 -5.85 -17.21 9.43
CA ARG A 46 -6.92 -16.26 9.18
C ARG A 46 -6.96 -15.85 7.71
N VAL A 47 -5.83 -15.37 7.18
CA VAL A 47 -5.71 -14.95 5.77
C VAL A 47 -6.03 -16.11 4.82
N LYS A 48 -5.55 -17.33 5.12
CA LYS A 48 -5.87 -18.53 4.31
C LYS A 48 -7.33 -18.94 4.37
N SER A 49 -8.03 -18.69 5.48
CA SER A 49 -9.47 -18.99 5.57
C SER A 49 -10.34 -17.97 4.85
N ALA A 50 -9.85 -16.73 4.72
CA ALA A 50 -10.59 -15.64 4.11
C ALA A 50 -10.30 -15.46 2.61
N THR A 51 -9.13 -15.95 2.15
CA THR A 51 -8.63 -15.73 0.79
C THR A 51 -8.09 -17.02 0.19
N ASN A 52 -7.84 -17.02 -1.13
CA ASN A 52 -7.11 -18.09 -1.82
C ASN A 52 -5.59 -17.86 -1.83
N TRP A 53 -5.07 -16.92 -1.03
CA TRP A 53 -3.65 -16.59 -1.02
C TRP A 53 -2.84 -17.66 -0.30
N LYS A 54 -1.66 -17.96 -0.86
CA LYS A 54 -0.77 -18.99 -0.32
C LYS A 54 0.32 -18.33 0.52
N PRO A 55 0.53 -18.72 1.78
CA PRO A 55 1.66 -18.19 2.56
C PRO A 55 3.00 -18.47 1.85
N TRP A 56 3.86 -17.46 1.81
CA TRP A 56 5.14 -17.45 1.12
C TRP A 56 6.19 -16.67 1.92
N PRO A 57 7.39 -17.22 2.17
CA PRO A 57 7.83 -18.58 1.88
C PRO A 57 7.42 -19.52 3.03
N ILE A 58 6.45 -20.43 2.82
CA ILE A 58 6.20 -21.51 3.77
C ILE A 58 6.57 -22.86 3.18
N THR A 59 7.58 -23.49 3.78
CA THR A 59 7.89 -24.90 3.62
C THR A 59 7.76 -25.57 4.99
N ARG A 60 7.80 -26.91 5.05
CA ARG A 60 7.80 -27.64 6.34
C ARG A 60 8.99 -27.29 7.26
N ARG A 61 10.01 -26.59 6.76
CA ARG A 61 11.22 -26.20 7.49
C ARG A 61 11.27 -24.71 7.84
N THR A 62 10.24 -23.94 7.48
CA THR A 62 10.23 -22.51 7.74
C THR A 62 10.20 -22.25 9.25
N VAL A 63 11.23 -21.57 9.75
CA VAL A 63 11.29 -21.04 11.12
C VAL A 63 10.71 -19.63 11.09
N ILE A 64 9.72 -19.37 11.96
CA ILE A 64 9.18 -18.03 12.16
C ILE A 64 9.99 -17.42 13.30
N ASP A 65 10.65 -16.29 13.01
CA ASP A 65 11.43 -15.55 13.99
C ASP A 65 10.51 -14.84 15.01
N ASP A 66 11.00 -14.75 16.24
CA ASP A 66 10.35 -14.19 17.42
C ASP A 66 10.05 -12.69 17.28
N GLN A 67 10.73 -12.00 16.37
CA GLN A 67 10.54 -10.58 16.06
C GLN A 67 9.58 -10.32 14.89
N LEU A 68 9.09 -11.36 14.21
CA LEU A 68 8.15 -11.16 13.10
C LEU A 68 6.74 -10.86 13.59
N ASP A 69 6.13 -9.84 13.01
CA ASP A 69 4.76 -9.36 13.23
C ASP A 69 3.86 -9.50 11.98
N GLY A 70 4.43 -9.98 10.88
CA GLY A 70 3.75 -10.17 9.60
C GLY A 70 4.20 -11.42 8.86
N TRP A 71 3.54 -11.69 7.73
CA TRP A 71 3.87 -12.79 6.85
C TRP A 71 3.63 -12.48 5.37
N GLY A 72 4.45 -13.10 4.51
CA GLY A 72 4.28 -12.99 3.07
C GLY A 72 3.22 -13.94 2.51
N PHE A 73 2.53 -13.52 1.46
CA PHE A 73 1.56 -14.33 0.73
C PHE A 73 1.72 -14.16 -0.77
N LEU A 74 1.33 -15.19 -1.52
CA LEU A 74 1.29 -15.19 -2.97
C LEU A 74 -0.15 -15.37 -3.44
N THR A 75 -0.62 -14.44 -4.25
CA THR A 75 -1.96 -14.47 -4.84
C THR A 75 -2.03 -15.45 -6.02
N ARG A 76 -3.23 -15.61 -6.60
CA ARG A 76 -3.42 -16.42 -7.82
C ARG A 76 -2.67 -15.82 -9.02
N ARG A 77 -2.59 -14.49 -9.12
CA ARG A 77 -1.86 -13.77 -10.19
C ARG A 77 -0.37 -13.60 -9.91
N LYS A 78 0.16 -14.28 -8.88
CA LYS A 78 1.58 -14.22 -8.49
C LYS A 78 2.03 -12.87 -7.94
N THR A 79 1.11 -12.09 -7.40
CA THR A 79 1.44 -10.90 -6.62
C THR A 79 1.93 -11.35 -5.26
N GLU A 80 3.10 -10.89 -4.86
CA GLU A 80 3.59 -11.03 -3.50
C GLU A 80 2.95 -9.95 -2.62
N LEU A 81 2.42 -10.33 -1.46
CA LEU A 81 1.83 -9.45 -0.48
C LEU A 81 2.57 -9.63 0.84
N ALA A 82 2.94 -8.55 1.51
CA ALA A 82 3.26 -8.60 2.94
C ALA A 82 1.99 -8.25 3.72
N VAL A 83 1.61 -9.11 4.66
CA VAL A 83 0.40 -8.93 5.48
C VAL A 83 0.82 -8.85 6.93
N TYR A 84 0.26 -7.88 7.63
CA TYR A 84 0.39 -7.65 9.07
C TYR A 84 -1.01 -7.67 9.70
N ASP A 85 -1.12 -7.45 11.00
CA ASP A 85 -2.43 -7.41 11.68
C ASP A 85 -3.25 -6.16 11.30
N ASP A 86 -2.59 -5.07 10.88
CA ASP A 86 -3.19 -3.76 10.58
C ASP A 86 -3.04 -3.34 9.12
N GLN A 87 -2.27 -4.06 8.29
CA GLN A 87 -2.04 -3.65 6.90
C GLN A 87 -1.73 -4.80 5.94
N VAL A 88 -2.07 -4.58 4.66
CA VAL A 88 -1.66 -5.40 3.53
C VAL A 88 -0.91 -4.53 2.53
N LEU A 89 0.32 -4.94 2.23
CA LEU A 89 1.26 -4.27 1.35
C LEU A 89 1.54 -5.13 0.12
N PRO A 90 0.97 -4.78 -1.04
CA PRO A 90 1.31 -5.43 -2.29
C PRO A 90 2.72 -5.05 -2.73
N HIS A 91 3.52 -6.05 -3.08
CA HIS A 91 4.85 -5.87 -3.59
C HIS A 91 4.80 -5.75 -5.12
N SER A 92 4.92 -4.52 -5.60
CA SER A 92 5.01 -4.19 -7.03
C SER A 92 6.34 -3.48 -7.35
N PRO A 93 7.49 -4.16 -7.20
CA PRO A 93 8.82 -3.52 -7.20
C PRO A 93 9.23 -2.96 -8.57
N PHE A 94 8.56 -3.40 -9.63
CA PHE A 94 8.85 -3.02 -11.01
C PHE A 94 7.73 -2.20 -11.64
N SER A 95 6.88 -1.54 -10.84
CA SER A 95 5.74 -0.80 -11.40
C SER A 95 5.83 0.71 -11.23
N GLY A 96 5.38 1.39 -12.28
CA GLY A 96 5.15 2.83 -12.28
C GLY A 96 6.41 3.68 -12.19
N TRP A 97 6.15 4.97 -12.05
CA TRP A 97 7.19 5.97 -12.01
C TRP A 97 7.77 6.12 -10.60
N VAL A 98 9.10 6.15 -10.52
CA VAL A 98 9.84 6.50 -9.31
C VAL A 98 10.99 7.43 -9.65
N ALA A 99 11.33 8.30 -8.69
CA ALA A 99 12.54 9.10 -8.69
C ALA A 99 13.43 8.72 -7.51
N PHE A 100 14.74 8.71 -7.71
CA PHE A 100 15.73 8.39 -6.68
C PHE A 100 17.06 9.12 -6.92
N ALA A 101 17.96 9.06 -5.94
CA ALA A 101 19.16 9.90 -5.92
C ALA A 101 18.77 11.38 -6.09
N ILE A 102 17.73 11.78 -5.35
CA ILE A 102 17.18 13.13 -5.34
C ILE A 102 18.10 14.02 -4.51
N GLU A 103 18.55 15.10 -5.12
CA GLU A 103 19.25 16.19 -4.46
C GLU A 103 18.29 17.33 -4.12
N ARG A 104 18.74 18.29 -3.30
CA ARG A 104 17.89 19.41 -2.87
C ARG A 104 17.35 20.25 -4.05
N SER A 105 18.10 20.35 -5.14
CA SER A 105 17.70 21.05 -6.36
C SER A 105 16.69 20.28 -7.21
N ASP A 106 16.50 18.99 -6.96
CA ASP A 106 15.62 18.12 -7.76
C ASP A 106 14.17 18.12 -7.24
N ILE A 107 13.87 18.81 -6.14
CA ILE A 107 12.55 18.73 -5.48
C ILE A 107 11.40 19.11 -6.42
N ASP A 108 11.51 20.23 -7.14
CA ASP A 108 10.45 20.67 -8.06
C ASP A 108 10.29 19.71 -9.25
N ALA A 109 11.40 19.13 -9.73
CA ALA A 109 11.36 18.11 -10.79
C ALA A 109 10.71 16.81 -10.30
N ALA A 110 10.96 16.42 -9.04
CA ALA A 110 10.33 15.26 -8.42
C ALA A 110 8.81 15.46 -8.23
N ILE A 111 8.38 16.68 -7.86
CA ILE A 111 6.96 17.05 -7.79
C ILE A 111 6.32 16.94 -9.17
N ALA A 112 6.93 17.53 -10.20
CA ALA A 112 6.40 17.50 -11.56
C ALA A 112 6.23 16.07 -12.08
N GLY A 113 7.21 15.19 -11.83
CA GLY A 113 7.11 13.77 -12.20
C GLY A 113 5.99 13.03 -11.45
N LEU A 114 5.78 13.31 -10.15
CA LEU A 114 4.63 12.75 -9.44
C LEU A 114 3.30 13.20 -10.06
N ASP A 115 3.17 14.49 -10.39
CA ASP A 115 1.96 15.05 -10.98
C ASP A 115 1.66 14.48 -12.38
N GLU A 116 2.71 14.28 -13.20
CA GLU A 116 2.61 13.70 -14.54
C GLU A 116 2.14 12.24 -14.52
N HIS A 117 2.69 11.43 -13.60
CA HIS A 117 2.45 9.99 -13.57
C HIS A 117 1.29 9.55 -12.66
N TRP A 118 0.79 10.44 -11.78
CA TRP A 118 -0.34 10.15 -10.90
C TRP A 118 -1.62 9.72 -11.64
N PRO A 119 -2.10 10.43 -12.69
CA PRO A 119 -3.37 10.12 -13.32
C PRO A 119 -3.47 8.69 -13.85
N ALA A 120 -2.42 8.16 -14.47
CA ALA A 120 -2.43 6.82 -15.04
C ALA A 120 -2.64 5.73 -13.96
N LYS A 121 -1.98 5.88 -12.80
CA LYS A 121 -2.11 4.93 -11.68
C LYS A 121 -3.43 5.12 -10.93
N PHE A 122 -3.91 6.36 -10.81
CA PHE A 122 -5.23 6.66 -10.26
C PHE A 122 -6.37 6.07 -11.10
N ASP A 123 -6.32 6.23 -12.42
CA ASP A 123 -7.31 5.66 -13.33
C ASP A 123 -7.31 4.13 -13.27
N LEU A 124 -6.13 3.52 -13.17
CA LEU A 124 -5.98 2.08 -12.97
C LEU A 124 -6.65 1.61 -11.66
N ALA A 125 -6.41 2.31 -10.55
CA ALA A 125 -7.07 2.03 -9.27
C ALA A 125 -8.60 2.15 -9.39
N CYS A 126 -9.09 3.20 -10.07
CA CYS A 126 -10.52 3.39 -10.29
C CYS A 126 -11.17 2.26 -11.09
N ARG A 127 -10.45 1.65 -12.05
CA ARG A 127 -10.95 0.49 -12.80
C ARG A 127 -11.16 -0.74 -11.93
N HIS A 128 -10.34 -0.94 -10.90
CA HIS A 128 -10.42 -2.13 -10.02
C HIS A 128 -11.29 -1.91 -8.79
N TRP A 129 -11.21 -0.74 -8.17
CA TRP A 129 -11.83 -0.46 -6.87
C TRP A 129 -13.05 0.46 -6.95
N GLY A 130 -13.37 0.97 -8.15
CA GLY A 130 -14.45 1.93 -8.36
C GLY A 130 -14.04 3.35 -7.96
N GLN A 131 -15.02 4.21 -7.67
CA GLN A 131 -14.73 5.59 -7.28
C GLN A 131 -14.28 5.67 -5.81
N PRO A 132 -13.23 6.47 -5.50
CA PRO A 132 -12.78 6.66 -4.14
C PRO A 132 -13.77 7.50 -3.33
N ALA A 133 -13.77 7.29 -2.02
CA ALA A 133 -14.50 8.12 -1.06
C ALA A 133 -13.85 9.51 -0.88
N TYR A 134 -12.54 9.60 -1.13
CA TYR A 134 -11.77 10.84 -1.00
C TYR A 134 -10.68 10.94 -2.07
N VAL A 135 -10.45 12.15 -2.60
CA VAL A 135 -9.31 12.50 -3.46
C VAL A 135 -8.78 13.86 -3.04
N GLY A 136 -7.51 13.92 -2.68
CA GLY A 136 -6.81 15.13 -2.27
C GLY A 136 -5.49 15.31 -3.02
N ILE A 137 -5.18 16.56 -3.37
CA ILE A 137 -3.90 16.97 -3.94
C ILE A 137 -3.46 18.23 -3.19
N ASP A 138 -2.22 18.27 -2.71
CA ASP A 138 -1.67 19.36 -1.91
C ASP A 138 -1.73 20.73 -2.61
N SER A 139 -1.78 20.77 -3.95
CA SER A 139 -1.95 22.01 -4.72
C SER A 139 -3.37 22.58 -4.71
N LYS A 140 -4.38 21.86 -4.19
CA LYS A 140 -5.78 22.27 -4.19
C LYS A 140 -6.23 22.68 -2.77
N THR A 141 -6.85 23.84 -2.67
CA THR A 141 -7.46 24.34 -1.42
C THR A 141 -8.52 23.36 -0.93
N GLY A 142 -8.46 22.99 0.36
CA GLY A 142 -9.41 22.06 0.98
C GLY A 142 -8.92 20.63 1.15
N PHE A 143 -7.61 20.40 1.19
CA PHE A 143 -7.07 19.14 1.71
C PHE A 143 -7.44 19.05 3.20
N VAL A 144 -8.52 18.34 3.51
CA VAL A 144 -8.98 18.15 4.88
C VAL A 144 -8.29 16.91 5.46
N ASP A 145 -7.67 17.10 6.62
CA ASP A 145 -6.89 16.12 7.37
C ASP A 145 -7.81 15.15 8.14
N ASP A 146 -8.93 14.73 7.53
CA ASP A 146 -9.97 13.94 8.21
C ASP A 146 -9.56 12.47 8.48
N TRP A 147 -8.48 12.01 7.84
CA TRP A 147 -8.07 10.60 7.85
C TRP A 147 -6.98 10.29 8.89
N SER A 148 -6.06 11.22 9.16
CA SER A 148 -5.08 11.15 10.26
C SER A 148 -4.31 12.48 10.36
N PRO A 149 -3.93 12.95 11.55
CA PRO A 149 -3.14 14.18 11.69
C PRO A 149 -1.84 14.16 10.88
N GLY A 150 -1.68 15.08 9.94
CA GLY A 150 -0.54 15.18 9.04
C GLY A 150 -0.62 14.29 7.79
N ALA A 151 -1.68 13.48 7.64
CA ALA A 151 -1.86 12.61 6.48
C ALA A 151 -2.05 13.40 5.18
N GLY A 152 -2.39 14.69 5.26
CA GLY A 152 -2.29 15.60 4.13
C GLY A 152 -0.97 16.33 3.96
N ALA A 153 -0.38 16.75 5.07
CA ALA A 153 0.79 17.63 5.05
C ALA A 153 1.99 16.96 4.37
N ASP A 154 2.12 15.64 4.53
CA ASP A 154 3.24 14.86 3.99
C ASP A 154 2.92 14.19 2.65
N ARG A 155 1.72 14.37 2.10
CA ARG A 155 1.31 13.76 0.82
C ARG A 155 1.24 14.81 -0.28
N ARG A 156 1.71 14.44 -1.47
CA ARG A 156 1.45 15.21 -2.69
C ARG A 156 0.09 14.86 -3.29
N HIS A 157 -0.23 13.56 -3.29
CA HIS A 157 -1.49 13.00 -3.77
C HIS A 157 -2.01 11.96 -2.77
N LEU A 158 -3.32 11.92 -2.58
CA LEU A 158 -4.01 10.91 -1.78
C LEU A 158 -5.37 10.58 -2.41
N ALA A 159 -5.67 9.30 -2.56
CA ALA A 159 -7.01 8.81 -2.83
C ALA A 159 -7.33 7.65 -1.88
N VAL A 160 -8.53 7.63 -1.32
CA VAL A 160 -8.96 6.64 -0.32
C VAL A 160 -10.24 5.94 -0.74
N TRP A 161 -10.25 4.61 -0.67
CA TRP A 161 -11.43 3.76 -0.79
C TRP A 161 -11.71 3.09 0.55
N THR A 162 -12.98 2.91 0.89
CA THR A 162 -13.40 2.37 2.20
C THR A 162 -14.26 1.11 2.03
N PRO A 163 -13.69 -0.02 1.56
CA PRO A 163 -14.41 -1.29 1.59
C PRO A 163 -14.67 -1.76 3.05
N PRO A 164 -15.63 -2.66 3.29
CA PRO A 164 -15.91 -3.13 4.66
C PRO A 164 -14.65 -3.70 5.33
N GLY A 165 -14.29 -3.17 6.50
CA GLY A 165 -13.14 -3.62 7.30
C GLY A 165 -11.77 -3.07 6.88
N ALA A 166 -11.69 -2.14 5.92
CA ALA A 166 -10.42 -1.58 5.50
C ALA A 166 -10.52 -0.20 4.85
N GLU A 167 -9.37 0.44 4.73
CA GLU A 167 -9.13 1.59 3.87
C GLU A 167 -8.03 1.26 2.87
N ILE A 168 -8.26 1.51 1.59
CA ILE A 168 -7.22 1.39 0.56
C ILE A 168 -6.74 2.79 0.23
N HIS A 169 -5.48 3.08 0.51
CA HIS A 169 -4.86 4.37 0.25
C HIS A 169 -3.97 4.24 -0.98
N LEU A 170 -4.23 5.02 -2.02
CA LEU A 170 -3.28 5.31 -3.10
C LEU A 170 -2.67 6.68 -2.83
N TYR A 171 -1.34 6.79 -2.82
CA TYR A 171 -0.70 8.03 -2.41
C TYR A 171 0.69 8.22 -3.01
N SER A 172 1.16 9.47 -3.00
CA SER A 172 2.58 9.80 -3.13
C SER A 172 2.99 10.77 -2.04
N ASN A 173 4.20 10.63 -1.52
CA ASN A 173 4.72 11.55 -0.52
C ASN A 173 5.15 12.87 -1.15
N LYS A 174 4.95 13.97 -0.43
CA LYS A 174 5.49 15.27 -0.80
C LYS A 174 7.01 15.22 -0.70
N PRO A 175 7.76 15.48 -1.78
CA PRO A 175 9.21 15.54 -1.71
C PRO A 175 9.62 16.73 -0.82
N THR A 176 10.48 16.50 0.16
CA THR A 176 10.96 17.51 1.11
C THR A 176 12.45 17.76 0.95
N ALA A 177 12.90 19.01 1.09
CA ALA A 177 14.32 19.34 1.12
C ALA A 177 14.94 19.16 2.52
N ARG A 178 14.12 19.19 3.59
CA ARG A 178 14.54 19.07 5.00
C ARG A 178 13.45 18.35 5.82
N PRO A 179 13.64 17.08 6.21
CA PRO A 179 14.71 16.17 5.78
C PRO A 179 14.69 15.95 4.26
N LEU A 180 15.82 15.59 3.66
CA LEU A 180 15.89 15.36 2.21
C LEU A 180 15.18 14.04 1.86
N SER A 181 14.14 14.09 1.04
CA SER A 181 13.61 12.90 0.37
C SER A 181 14.64 12.39 -0.62
N VAL A 182 15.17 11.18 -0.41
CA VAL A 182 16.17 10.56 -1.29
C VAL A 182 15.54 9.79 -2.45
N SER A 183 14.25 9.46 -2.33
CA SER A 183 13.42 8.83 -3.36
C SER A 183 11.95 9.18 -3.15
N VAL A 184 11.18 9.15 -4.25
CA VAL A 184 9.73 9.33 -4.26
C VAL A 184 9.09 8.43 -5.32
N GLY A 185 7.80 8.14 -5.16
CA GLY A 185 7.01 7.34 -6.09
C GLY A 185 5.55 7.29 -5.65
N ILE A 186 4.72 6.58 -6.43
CA ILE A 186 3.30 6.40 -6.15
C ILE A 186 3.09 4.99 -5.59
N ASN A 187 2.52 4.92 -4.39
CA ASN A 187 2.37 3.71 -3.60
C ASN A 187 0.91 3.48 -3.22
N TYR A 188 0.58 2.28 -2.79
CA TYR A 188 -0.71 2.00 -2.18
C TYR A 188 -0.61 0.94 -1.10
N THR A 189 -1.46 1.10 -0.10
CA THR A 189 -1.51 0.28 1.10
C THR A 189 -2.96 0.02 1.45
N VAL A 190 -3.28 -1.18 1.91
CA VAL A 190 -4.55 -1.47 2.56
C VAL A 190 -4.33 -1.41 4.06
N TYR A 191 -5.04 -0.51 4.76
CA TYR A 191 -5.09 -0.45 6.21
C TYR A 191 -6.34 -1.18 6.70
N LEU A 192 -6.18 -2.08 7.66
CA LEU A 192 -7.26 -2.84 8.28
C LEU A 192 -7.76 -2.03 9.48
N ASN A 193 -9.05 -1.68 9.49
CA ASN A 193 -9.65 -0.82 10.52
C ASN A 193 -10.38 -1.64 11.60
N GLU A 194 -10.87 -0.97 12.65
CA GLU A 194 -11.51 -1.63 13.81
C GLU A 194 -12.73 -2.48 13.47
N GLU A 195 -13.45 -2.19 12.36
CA GLU A 195 -14.53 -3.06 11.90
C GLU A 195 -14.02 -4.44 11.48
N GLY A 196 -12.73 -4.54 11.19
CA GLY A 196 -12.04 -5.76 10.79
C GLY A 196 -11.07 -6.36 11.78
N THR A 197 -10.95 -5.86 13.02
CA THR A 197 -10.04 -6.39 14.06
C THR A 197 -10.76 -7.16 15.16
#